data_AF-A0A7J9XW06-F1
#
_entry.id   AF-A0A7J9XW06-F1
#
_cell.length_a   1.000
_cell.length_b   1.000
_cell.length_c   1.000
_cell.angle_alpha   90.00
_cell.angle_beta   90.00
_cell.angle_gamma   90.00
#
_symmetry.space_group_name_H-M   'P 1'
#
loop_
_entity.id
_entity.type
_entity.pdbx_description
1 polymer ?
#
loop_
_entity_poly.entity_id
_entity_poly.type
_entity_poly.pdbx_seq_one_letter_code
_entity_poly.pdbx_strand_id
1 'polypeptide(L)'
;MGTAAPPIFDWPTLFRLLQERGWKPHPVLSPIAASWCDLDELSRAAGVDVRVELRRPTEPDPWPKADAVLAVPLTFNTINKWAGGHNDTLALGLLNELLGEGLPIVAAPCAKAVLRAHPAYAPSCKRLAECGVTFL
;
A
#
# COMPACT_ATOMS: atom_id res chain seq x y z
N MET A 1 0.85 -1.40 2.39
CA MET A 1 0.42 -0.14 1.76
C MET A 1 -1.08 -0.21 1.48
N GLY A 2 -1.90 0.68 2.05
CA GLY A 2 -3.36 0.65 1.93
C GLY A 2 -3.94 1.96 1.41
N THR A 3 -5.02 1.87 0.64
CA THR A 3 -5.70 3.01 0.03
C THR A 3 -7.20 2.94 0.27
N ALA A 4 -7.92 4.04 -0.01
CA ALA A 4 -9.30 4.23 0.42
C ALA A 4 -10.32 3.32 -0.30
N ALA A 5 -10.45 2.09 0.16
CA ALA A 5 -11.47 1.14 -0.25
C ALA A 5 -11.92 0.27 0.95
N PRO A 6 -13.17 -0.23 0.96
CA PRO A 6 -13.75 -0.91 2.13
C PRO A 6 -12.92 -2.03 2.77
N PRO A 7 -12.14 -2.85 2.04
CA PRO A 7 -11.30 -3.88 2.66
C PRO A 7 -10.24 -3.35 3.64
N ILE A 8 -10.02 -2.03 3.70
CA ILE A 8 -9.14 -1.42 4.70
C ILE A 8 -9.62 -1.69 6.13
N PHE A 9 -10.93 -1.83 6.35
CA PHE A 9 -11.49 -2.11 7.67
C PHE A 9 -11.13 -3.52 8.19
N ASP A 10 -10.70 -4.42 7.29
CA ASP A 10 -10.29 -5.79 7.65
C ASP A 10 -8.79 -5.88 8.02
N TRP A 11 -8.06 -4.75 8.02
CA TRP A 11 -6.63 -4.72 8.34
C TRP A 11 -6.26 -5.31 9.71
N PRO A 12 -7.03 -5.14 10.81
CA PRO A 12 -6.74 -5.82 12.07
C PRO A 12 -6.66 -7.34 11.90
N THR A 13 -7.58 -7.93 11.13
CA THR A 13 -7.57 -9.36 10.81
C THR A 13 -6.37 -9.73 9.94
N LEU A 14 -6.05 -8.92 8.93
CA LEU A 14 -4.87 -9.10 8.09
C LEU A 14 -3.57 -9.10 8.91
N PHE A 15 -3.41 -8.15 9.83
CA PHE A 15 -2.22 -8.06 10.68
C PHE A 15 -2.05 -9.30 11.56
N ARG A 16 -3.13 -9.76 12.21
CA ARG A 16 -3.12 -11.00 12.97
C ARG A 16 -2.67 -12.19 12.11
N LEU A 17 -3.23 -12.34 10.91
CA LEU A 17 -2.89 -13.44 9.99
C LEU A 17 -1.44 -13.39 9.48
N LEU A 18 -0.86 -12.20 9.34
CA LEU A 18 0.55 -12.00 8.99
C LEU A 18 1.45 -12.36 10.17
N GLN A 19 1.14 -11.86 11.36
CA GLN A 19 1.88 -12.13 12.60
C GLN A 19 1.88 -13.61 12.96
N GLU A 20 0.75 -14.32 12.80
CA GLU A 20 0.66 -15.78 12.98
C GLU A 20 1.59 -16.56 12.05
N ARG A 21 1.97 -15.96 10.91
CA ARG A 21 2.92 -16.51 9.95
C ARG A 21 4.35 -15.98 10.14
N GLY A 22 4.62 -15.26 11.23
CA GLY A 22 5.93 -14.72 11.56
C GLY A 22 6.29 -13.39 10.88
N TRP A 23 5.35 -12.76 10.16
CA TRP A 23 5.57 -11.45 9.53
C TRP A 23 5.33 -10.30 10.52
N LYS A 24 6.08 -9.20 10.34
CA LYS A 24 5.93 -7.97 11.14
C LYS A 24 5.36 -6.85 10.25
N PRO A 25 4.05 -6.58 10.31
CA PRO A 25 3.44 -5.57 9.45
C PRO A 25 3.90 -4.16 9.86
N HIS A 26 4.29 -3.36 8.86
CA HIS A 26 4.58 -1.93 9.01
C HIS A 26 3.59 -1.14 8.14
N PRO A 27 2.44 -0.73 8.71
CA PRO A 27 1.31 -0.25 7.93
C PRO A 27 1.45 1.20 7.49
N VAL A 28 1.26 1.42 6.19
CA VAL A 28 1.22 2.76 5.58
C VAL A 28 -0.11 2.95 4.87
N LEU A 29 -0.77 4.07 5.14
CA LEU A 29 -2.04 4.45 4.52
C LEU A 29 -1.88 5.67 3.63
N SER A 30 -2.66 5.73 2.55
CA SER A 30 -2.94 7.00 1.89
C SER A 30 -3.74 7.93 2.82
N PRO A 31 -3.63 9.27 2.69
CA PRO A 31 -4.38 10.21 3.55
C PRO A 31 -5.89 9.96 3.62
N ILE A 32 -6.52 9.60 2.49
CA ILE A 32 -7.97 9.32 2.45
C ILE A 32 -8.31 8.00 3.16
N ALA A 33 -7.44 6.99 3.10
CA ALA A 33 -7.66 5.75 3.84
C ALA A 33 -7.51 5.98 5.35
N ALA A 34 -6.53 6.81 5.75
CA ALA A 34 -6.31 7.19 7.12
C ALA A 34 -7.53 7.91 7.72
N SER A 35 -8.20 8.77 6.96
CA SER A 35 -9.42 9.46 7.44
C SER A 35 -10.62 8.54 7.66
N TRP A 36 -10.56 7.28 7.21
CA TRP A 36 -11.62 6.29 7.44
C TRP A 36 -11.37 5.43 8.68
N CYS A 37 -10.13 5.34 9.15
CA CYS A 37 -9.70 4.33 10.11
C CYS A 37 -9.40 4.94 11.48
N ASP A 38 -9.59 4.16 12.55
CA ASP A 38 -8.98 4.43 13.86
C ASP A 38 -7.50 4.05 13.79
N LEU A 39 -6.63 5.06 13.72
CA LEU A 39 -5.18 4.84 13.59
C LEU A 39 -4.56 4.27 14.86
N ASP A 40 -5.13 4.55 16.03
CA ASP A 40 -4.62 4.02 17.29
C ASP A 40 -4.96 2.53 17.42
N GLU A 41 -6.16 2.14 17.01
CA GLU A 41 -6.54 0.73 16.91
C GLU A 41 -5.65 -0.04 15.94
N LEU A 42 -5.45 0.50 14.72
CA LEU A 42 -4.58 -0.12 13.73
C LEU A 42 -3.13 -0.22 14.21
N SER A 43 -2.61 0.81 14.88
CA SER A 43 -1.25 0.80 15.42
C SER A 43 -1.09 -0.24 16.53
N ARG A 44 -2.08 -0.35 17.44
CA ARG A 44 -2.11 -1.42 18.46
C ARG A 44 -2.16 -2.81 17.83
N ALA A 45 -2.98 -3.00 16.79
CA ALA A 45 -3.09 -4.29 16.10
C ALA A 45 -1.80 -4.67 15.35
N ALA A 46 -1.12 -3.70 14.74
CA ALA A 46 0.15 -3.93 14.06
C ALA A 46 1.35 -4.09 15.02
N GLY A 47 1.28 -3.46 16.20
CA GLY A 47 2.38 -3.38 17.17
C GLY A 47 3.41 -2.28 16.85
N VAL A 48 3.14 -1.44 15.85
CA VAL A 48 3.93 -0.28 15.43
C VAL A 48 2.99 0.80 14.89
N ASP A 49 3.42 2.06 14.93
CA ASP A 49 2.59 3.19 14.47
C ASP A 49 2.21 3.06 13.00
N VAL A 50 0.98 3.42 12.64
CA VAL A 50 0.57 3.58 11.23
C VAL A 50 1.16 4.87 10.67
N ARG A 51 1.85 4.78 9.52
CA ARG A 51 2.38 5.96 8.82
C ARG A 51 1.41 6.44 7.74
N VAL A 52 1.30 7.77 7.63
CA VAL A 52 0.46 8.44 6.63
C VAL A 52 1.25 9.54 5.93
N GLU A 53 1.97 10.33 6.71
CA GLU A 53 2.70 11.51 6.25
C GLU A 53 4.17 11.23 5.95
N LEU A 54 4.73 11.98 5.00
CA LEU A 54 6.16 11.98 4.72
C LEU A 54 6.93 12.45 5.96
N ARG A 55 8.04 11.78 6.26
CA ARG A 55 8.99 12.24 7.27
C ARG A 55 9.70 13.50 6.79
N ARG A 56 10.15 14.35 7.71
CA ARG A 56 11.05 15.46 7.37
C ARG A 56 12.41 14.89 6.94
N PRO A 57 13.16 15.58 6.06
CA PRO A 57 14.47 15.11 5.60
C PRO A 57 15.46 14.80 6.73
N THR A 58 15.34 15.49 7.86
CA THR A 58 16.21 15.35 9.03
C THR A 58 15.75 14.26 10.00
N GLU A 59 14.54 13.72 9.84
CA GLU A 59 14.01 12.67 10.70
C GLU A 59 14.51 11.30 10.21
N PRO A 60 15.05 10.43 11.09
CA PRO A 60 15.44 9.09 10.70
C PRO A 60 14.22 8.28 10.23
N ASP A 61 14.43 7.28 9.37
CA ASP A 61 13.36 6.32 9.10
C ASP A 61 13.18 5.42 10.34
N PRO A 62 11.98 5.36 10.94
CA PRO A 62 11.76 4.60 12.18
C PRO A 62 11.75 3.08 11.95
N TRP A 63 11.69 2.61 10.71
CA TRP A 63 11.43 1.22 10.38
C TRP A 63 12.65 0.51 9.78
N PRO A 64 12.77 -0.81 9.98
CA PRO A 64 13.76 -1.60 9.25
C PRO A 64 13.44 -1.64 7.75
N LYS A 65 14.40 -2.10 6.95
CA LYS A 65 14.15 -2.40 5.53
C LYS A 65 13.05 -3.45 5.40
N ALA A 66 12.18 -3.28 4.40
CA ALA A 66 11.12 -4.24 4.12
C ALA A 66 11.66 -5.46 3.37
N ASP A 67 11.21 -6.65 3.74
CA ASP A 67 11.51 -7.89 3.01
C ASP A 67 10.54 -8.14 1.85
N ALA A 68 9.32 -7.60 1.94
CA ALA A 68 8.27 -7.69 0.93
C ALA A 68 7.23 -6.58 1.13
N VAL A 69 6.43 -6.32 0.09
CA VAL A 69 5.35 -5.33 0.12
C VAL A 69 4.00 -5.99 -0.17
N LEU A 70 3.04 -5.78 0.74
CA LEU A 70 1.64 -6.03 0.48
C LEU A 70 0.92 -4.70 0.21
N ALA A 71 0.45 -4.51 -1.02
CA ALA A 71 -0.29 -3.34 -1.46
C ALA A 71 -1.79 -3.67 -1.56
N VAL A 72 -2.52 -3.47 -0.46
CA VAL A 72 -3.93 -3.87 -0.31
C VAL A 72 -4.71 -2.94 0.64
N PRO A 73 -5.94 -2.56 0.30
CA PRO A 73 -6.48 -2.53 -1.05
C PRO A 73 -5.84 -1.40 -1.87
N LEU A 74 -5.70 -1.60 -3.18
CA LEU A 74 -5.31 -0.54 -4.11
C LEU A 74 -6.49 -0.03 -4.94
N THR A 75 -6.83 1.24 -4.78
CA THR A 75 -7.86 1.90 -5.61
C THR A 75 -7.39 2.10 -7.05
N PHE A 76 -8.34 2.29 -7.97
CA PHE A 76 -8.07 2.71 -9.35
C PHE A 76 -7.12 3.91 -9.43
N ASN A 77 -7.33 4.94 -8.59
CA ASN A 77 -6.49 6.13 -8.57
C ASN A 77 -5.04 5.79 -8.23
N THR A 78 -4.80 4.99 -7.18
CA THR A 78 -3.43 4.63 -6.77
C THR A 78 -2.74 3.75 -7.80
N ILE A 79 -3.45 2.78 -8.42
CA ILE A 79 -2.87 1.93 -9.46
C ILE A 79 -2.36 2.76 -10.64
N ASN A 80 -3.19 3.68 -11.14
CA ASN A 80 -2.80 4.51 -12.28
C ASN A 80 -1.69 5.49 -11.92
N LYS A 81 -1.75 6.08 -10.72
CA LYS A 81 -0.69 6.97 -10.22
C LYS A 81 0.64 6.25 -10.08
N TRP A 82 0.63 5.05 -9.50
CA TRP A 82 1.83 4.24 -9.32
C TRP A 82 2.45 3.84 -10.67
N ALA A 83 1.63 3.34 -11.60
CA ALA A 83 2.09 3.00 -12.95
C ALA A 83 2.58 4.21 -13.78
N GLY A 84 2.23 5.44 -13.36
CA GLY A 84 2.68 6.69 -13.96
C GLY A 84 3.85 7.35 -13.22
N GLY A 85 4.37 6.76 -12.16
CA GLY A 85 5.47 7.32 -11.36
C GLY A 85 5.10 8.53 -10.51
N HIS A 86 3.81 8.73 -10.21
CA HIS A 86 3.39 9.80 -9.31
C HIS A 86 3.85 9.53 -7.88
N ASN A 87 4.31 10.57 -7.18
CA ASN A 87 5.01 10.45 -5.90
C ASN A 87 4.50 11.45 -4.86
N ASP A 88 3.18 11.67 -4.82
CA ASP A 88 2.53 12.77 -4.10
C ASP A 88 1.96 12.39 -2.72
N THR A 89 2.17 11.15 -2.27
CA THR A 89 1.84 10.67 -0.92
C THR A 89 2.94 9.75 -0.42
N LEU A 90 3.07 9.56 0.90
CA LEU A 90 4.03 8.60 1.45
C LEU A 90 3.83 7.20 0.86
N ALA A 91 2.57 6.74 0.77
CA ALA A 91 2.25 5.42 0.24
C ALA A 91 2.73 5.23 -1.20
N LEU A 92 2.53 6.23 -2.08
CA LEU A 92 3.04 6.20 -3.45
C LEU A 92 4.56 6.32 -3.49
N GLY A 93 5.14 7.18 -2.64
CA GLY A 93 6.57 7.30 -2.37
C GLY A 93 7.25 5.94 -2.22
N LEU A 94 6.82 5.22 -1.19
CA LEU A 94 7.37 3.92 -0.84
C LEU A 94 7.04 2.86 -1.91
N LEU A 95 5.87 2.90 -2.54
CA LEU A 95 5.57 1.98 -3.65
C LEU A 95 6.50 2.17 -4.85
N ASN A 96 6.86 3.41 -5.20
CA ASN A 96 7.80 3.68 -6.29
C ASN A 96 9.22 3.24 -5.91
N GLU A 97 9.68 3.59 -4.71
CA GLU A 97 11.02 3.26 -4.21
C GLU A 97 11.22 1.74 -4.14
N LEU A 98 10.31 1.04 -3.45
CA LEU A 98 10.42 -0.41 -3.22
C LEU A 98 10.22 -1.23 -4.52
N LEU A 99 9.50 -0.68 -5.50
CA LEU A 99 9.45 -1.27 -6.85
C LEU A 99 10.80 -1.15 -7.54
N GLY A 100 11.46 0.01 -7.45
CA GLY A 100 12.81 0.23 -7.99
C GLY A 100 13.89 -0.61 -7.31
N GLU A 101 13.72 -0.94 -6.03
CA GLU A 101 14.60 -1.85 -5.29
C GLU A 101 14.42 -3.33 -5.67
N GLY A 102 13.34 -3.68 -6.39
CA GLY A 102 13.07 -5.05 -6.82
C GLY A 102 12.58 -5.97 -5.70
N LEU A 103 11.99 -5.41 -4.63
CA LEU A 103 11.38 -6.22 -3.58
C LEU A 103 10.17 -7.01 -4.11
N PRO A 104 9.86 -8.19 -3.55
CA PRO A 104 8.61 -8.87 -3.85
C PRO A 104 7.40 -8.01 -3.48
N ILE A 105 6.55 -7.69 -4.47
CA ILE A 105 5.32 -6.92 -4.24
C ILE A 105 4.10 -7.74 -4.66
N VAL A 106 3.16 -7.88 -3.72
CA VAL A 106 1.82 -8.44 -3.98
C VAL A 106 0.81 -7.32 -3.87
N ALA A 107 -0.02 -7.15 -4.91
CA ALA A 107 -1.00 -6.09 -5.01
C ALA A 107 -2.42 -6.65 -5.16
N ALA A 108 -3.38 -6.11 -4.42
CA ALA A 108 -4.79 -6.48 -4.52
C ALA A 108 -5.65 -5.26 -4.90
N PRO A 109 -5.99 -5.11 -6.20
CA PRO A 109 -6.84 -4.02 -6.67
C PRO A 109 -8.26 -4.09 -6.09
N CYS A 110 -8.75 -2.95 -5.62
CA CYS A 110 -10.15 -2.75 -5.28
C CYS A 110 -10.71 -1.59 -6.11
N ALA A 111 -11.27 -1.91 -7.27
CA ALA A 111 -11.83 -0.95 -8.20
C ALA A 111 -13.16 -1.46 -8.77
N LYS A 112 -14.16 -0.56 -8.86
CA LYS A 112 -15.46 -0.86 -9.48
C LYS A 112 -15.27 -1.24 -10.96
N ALA A 113 -16.16 -2.09 -11.49
CA ALA A 113 -16.09 -2.54 -12.88
C ALA A 113 -16.03 -1.38 -13.89
N VAL A 114 -16.80 -0.31 -13.67
CA VAL A 114 -16.78 0.90 -14.51
C VAL A 114 -15.41 1.58 -14.54
N LEU A 115 -14.66 1.58 -13.43
CA LEU A 115 -13.30 2.13 -13.39
C LEU A 115 -12.29 1.18 -14.03
N ARG A 116 -12.50 -0.13 -13.91
CA ARG A 116 -11.66 -1.13 -14.61
C ARG A 116 -11.81 -1.07 -16.12
N ALA A 117 -12.95 -0.61 -16.63
CA ALA A 117 -13.19 -0.40 -18.05
C ALA A 117 -12.50 0.86 -18.60
N HIS A 118 -11.98 1.74 -17.75
CA HIS A 118 -11.24 2.92 -18.18
C HIS A 118 -9.94 2.54 -18.90
N PRO A 119 -9.58 3.18 -20.02
CA PRO A 119 -8.45 2.77 -20.87
C PRO A 119 -7.09 2.79 -20.18
N ALA A 120 -6.93 3.56 -19.10
CA ALA A 120 -5.69 3.57 -18.31
C ALA A 120 -5.50 2.31 -17.45
N TYR A 121 -6.57 1.65 -16.99
CA TYR A 121 -6.46 0.64 -15.94
C TYR A 121 -5.66 -0.59 -16.35
N ALA A 122 -6.07 -1.26 -17.44
CA ALA A 122 -5.41 -2.48 -17.89
C ALA A 122 -3.92 -2.25 -18.27
N PRO A 123 -3.55 -1.19 -19.02
CA PRO A 123 -2.16 -0.84 -19.25
C PRO A 123 -1.37 -0.55 -17.96
N SER A 124 -1.96 0.13 -16.98
CA SER A 124 -1.31 0.41 -15.69
C SER A 124 -1.02 -0.86 -14.91
N CYS A 125 -1.99 -1.78 -14.79
CA CYS A 125 -1.76 -3.08 -14.17
C CYS A 125 -0.69 -3.88 -14.92
N LYS A 126 -0.77 -3.92 -16.25
CA LYS A 126 0.21 -4.64 -17.09
C LYS A 126 1.63 -4.12 -16.87
N ARG A 127 1.83 -2.80 -16.89
CA ARG A 127 3.14 -2.18 -16.67
C ARG A 127 3.72 -2.55 -15.30
N LEU A 128 2.90 -2.46 -14.25
CA LEU A 128 3.33 -2.82 -12.89
C LEU A 128 3.68 -4.31 -12.81
N ALA A 129 2.91 -5.18 -13.48
CA ALA A 129 3.20 -6.61 -13.54
C ALA A 129 4.51 -6.91 -14.29
N GLU A 130 4.79 -6.20 -15.39
CA GLU A 130 6.07 -6.28 -16.12
C GLU A 130 7.26 -5.81 -15.26
N CYS A 131 7.01 -4.94 -14.28
CA CYS A 131 7.99 -4.53 -13.27
C CYS A 131 8.09 -5.46 -12.04
N GLY A 132 7.43 -6.63 -12.06
CA GLY A 132 7.55 -7.64 -11.01
C GLY A 132 6.45 -7.62 -9.94
N VAL A 133 5.40 -6.81 -10.11
CA VAL A 133 4.25 -6.81 -9.20
C VAL A 133 3.34 -8.02 -9.46
N THR A 134 3.06 -8.80 -8.42
CA THR A 134 2.09 -9.89 -8.50
C THR A 134 0.70 -9.39 -8.11
N PHE A 135 -0.26 -9.42 -9.03
CA PHE A 135 -1.64 -9.03 -8.77
C PHE A 135 -2.50 -10.22 -8.30
N LEU A 136 -3.32 -10.01 -7.27
CA LEU A 136 -4.36 -10.94 -6.78
C LEU A 136 -5.74 -10.63 -7.36
#